data_AF-A0A0N4VJI2-F1
#
_entry.id   AF-A0A0N4VJI2-F1
#
_cell.length_a   1.000
_cell.length_b   1.000
_cell.length_c   1.000
_cell.angle_alpha   90.00
_cell.angle_beta   90.00
_cell.angle_gamma   90.00
#
_symmetry.space_group_name_H-M   'P 1'
#
loop_
_entity.id
_entity.type
_entity.pdbx_description
1 polymer ?
#
loop_
_entity_poly.entity_id
_entity_poly.type
_entity_poly.pdbx_seq_one_letter_code
_entity_poly.pdbx_strand_id
1 'polypeptide(L)'
;MVAVSMLLFLSHVSGAIGCIPTIQTTTAAPVCCPVITTNNPPRVRPVTGSVGANLDQCSVFRRFTRGNCPSEAILVCSRAPGTTVSQVVLELVDGTNIVATSTGATQAIIIITCSATGVWQFVNANGVGLPFTGAVCSQGTLTSGDYVYDVQP
;
A
#
# COMPACT_ATOMS: atom_id res chain seq x y z
N MET A 1 79.95 -2.59 53.39
CA MET A 1 79.06 -2.02 54.42
C MET A 1 78.74 -0.61 53.96
N VAL A 2 77.52 -0.18 53.71
CA VAL A 2 76.21 -0.48 54.32
C VAL A 2 75.15 -0.56 53.23
N ALA A 3 74.22 -1.51 53.38
CA ALA A 3 73.03 -1.69 52.56
C ALA A 3 71.84 -0.99 53.22
N VAL A 4 70.98 -0.31 52.45
CA VAL A 4 69.55 -0.05 52.75
C VAL A 4 68.85 0.14 51.38
N SER A 5 68.11 -0.85 50.88
CA SER A 5 66.64 -1.04 51.03
C SER A 5 65.83 0.12 50.41
N MET A 6 65.30 -0.07 49.19
CA MET A 6 63.94 -0.57 48.91
C MET A 6 62.85 0.48 49.15
N LEU A 7 62.22 0.98 48.09
CA LEU A 7 60.75 1.00 47.94
C LEU A 7 60.32 1.59 46.58
N LEU A 8 59.59 0.74 45.85
CA LEU A 8 58.86 1.01 44.62
C LEU A 8 57.76 2.06 44.86
N PHE A 9 57.66 3.05 43.96
CA PHE A 9 56.41 3.76 43.71
C PHE A 9 56.03 3.56 42.23
N LEU A 10 55.30 2.48 41.96
CA LEU A 10 54.53 2.32 40.74
C LEU A 10 53.38 3.35 40.78
N SER A 11 53.52 4.42 40.01
CA SER A 11 52.44 5.34 39.70
C SER A 11 51.30 4.58 39.01
N HIS A 12 50.27 4.25 39.79
CA HIS A 12 48.99 3.81 39.29
C HIS A 12 48.30 5.02 38.66
N VAL A 13 48.40 5.14 37.33
CA VAL A 13 47.49 6.00 36.56
C VAL A 13 46.16 5.27 36.56
N SER A 14 45.27 5.63 37.48
CA SER A 14 43.85 5.29 37.39
C SER A 14 43.30 5.97 36.15
N GLY A 15 43.38 5.28 35.01
CA GLY A 15 42.57 5.59 33.85
C GLY A 15 41.12 5.42 34.29
N ALA A 16 40.45 6.54 34.54
CA ALA A 16 39.01 6.57 34.66
C ALA A 16 38.45 5.98 33.37
N ILE A 17 37.95 4.75 33.43
CA ILE A 17 37.09 4.17 32.41
C ILE A 17 35.78 4.94 32.55
N GLY A 18 35.75 6.16 32.01
CA GLY A 18 34.52 6.89 31.80
C GLY A 18 33.66 6.05 30.88
N CYS A 19 32.48 5.66 31.34
CA CYS A 19 31.47 5.04 30.50
C CYS A 19 31.19 5.99 29.33
N ILE A 20 31.77 5.72 28.17
CA ILE A 20 31.41 6.41 26.94
C ILE A 20 29.93 6.06 26.71
N PRO A 21 29.01 7.03 26.68
CA PRO A 21 27.62 6.74 26.39
C PRO A 21 27.55 6.15 24.98
N THR A 22 27.20 4.87 24.89
CA THR A 22 26.89 4.24 23.62
C THR A 22 25.66 4.95 23.07
N ILE A 23 25.83 5.79 22.05
CA ILE A 23 24.71 6.32 21.28
C ILE A 23 24.15 5.12 20.51
N GLN A 24 23.15 4.47 21.09
CA GLN A 24 22.40 3.44 20.41
C GLN A 24 21.56 4.13 19.33
N THR A 25 22.05 4.13 18.09
CA THR A 25 21.27 4.53 16.92
C THR A 25 20.12 3.54 16.81
N THR A 26 18.94 3.92 17.29
CA THR A 26 17.71 3.18 17.05
C THR A 26 17.32 3.42 15.61
N THR A 27 17.70 2.50 14.71
CA THR A 27 17.15 2.47 13.36
C THR A 27 15.65 2.24 13.50
N ALA A 28 14.84 3.28 13.28
CA ALA A 28 13.40 3.15 13.31
C ALA A 28 12.97 2.06 12.33
N ALA A 29 12.09 1.16 12.78
CA ALA A 29 11.57 0.13 11.91
C ALA A 29 10.92 0.78 10.67
N PRO A 30 11.14 0.25 9.46
CA PRO A 30 10.52 0.80 8.26
C PRO A 30 9.00 0.74 8.43
N VAL A 31 8.32 1.86 8.13
CA VAL A 31 6.86 1.91 8.16
C VAL A 31 6.34 1.09 6.99
N CYS A 32 5.54 0.08 7.29
CA CYS A 32 4.95 -0.84 6.32
C CYS A 32 3.44 -0.72 6.33
N CYS A 33 2.83 -0.88 5.16
CA CYS A 33 1.39 -1.09 5.07
C CYS A 33 1.07 -2.58 5.15
N PRO A 34 -0.12 -2.94 5.65
CA PRO A 34 -0.56 -4.32 5.61
C PRO A 34 -0.67 -4.80 4.16
N VAL A 35 -0.34 -6.06 3.93
CA VAL A 35 -0.55 -6.74 2.64
C VAL A 35 -2.00 -6.55 2.20
N ILE A 36 -2.19 -6.24 0.92
CA ILE A 36 -3.52 -5.92 0.40
C ILE A 36 -4.38 -7.17 0.32
N THR A 37 -5.65 -7.06 0.70
CA THR A 37 -6.60 -8.17 0.71
C THR A 37 -7.92 -7.74 0.08
N THR A 38 -8.85 -8.68 -0.09
CA THR A 38 -10.20 -8.39 -0.61
C THR A 38 -10.98 -7.40 0.26
N ASN A 39 -10.61 -7.23 1.53
CA ASN A 39 -11.25 -6.32 2.48
C ASN A 39 -10.56 -4.96 2.60
N ASN A 40 -9.46 -4.72 1.87
CA ASN A 40 -8.69 -3.48 1.99
C ASN A 40 -8.10 -3.05 0.62
N PRO A 41 -8.66 -2.03 -0.06
CA PRO A 41 -9.99 -1.47 0.19
C PRO A 41 -11.09 -2.49 -0.10
N PRO A 42 -12.21 -2.48 0.65
CA PRO A 42 -13.38 -3.26 0.31
C PRO A 42 -13.99 -2.74 -1.00
N ARG A 43 -14.62 -3.64 -1.76
CA ARG A 43 -15.47 -3.23 -2.88
C ARG A 43 -16.76 -2.65 -2.32
N VAL A 44 -17.12 -1.44 -2.71
CA VAL A 44 -18.35 -0.77 -2.27
C VAL A 44 -19.24 -0.45 -3.45
N ARG A 45 -20.50 -0.10 -3.16
CA ARG A 45 -21.43 0.35 -4.20
C ARG A 45 -20.97 1.70 -4.78
N PRO A 46 -21.24 1.96 -6.06
CA PRO A 46 -21.00 3.27 -6.66
C PRO A 46 -21.66 4.40 -5.86
N VAL A 47 -20.96 5.52 -5.77
CA VAL A 47 -21.51 6.75 -5.20
C VAL A 47 -22.54 7.32 -6.16
N THR A 48 -23.69 7.76 -5.65
CA THR A 48 -24.74 8.37 -6.47
C THR A 48 -24.20 9.59 -7.24
N GLY A 49 -24.37 9.59 -8.56
CA GLY A 49 -23.89 10.66 -9.44
C GLY A 49 -22.44 10.55 -9.88
N SER A 50 -21.69 9.52 -9.44
CA SER A 50 -20.35 9.23 -9.96
C SER A 50 -20.39 8.65 -11.38
N VAL A 51 -19.23 8.55 -12.02
CA VAL A 51 -19.10 7.96 -13.36
C VAL A 51 -19.52 6.49 -13.34
N GLY A 52 -19.23 5.78 -12.25
CA GLY A 52 -19.61 4.39 -12.03
C GLY A 52 -21.07 4.17 -11.57
N ALA A 53 -21.83 5.23 -11.26
CA ALA A 53 -23.12 5.14 -10.57
C ALA A 53 -24.17 4.31 -11.32
N ASN A 54 -24.20 4.43 -12.64
CA ASN A 54 -25.19 3.80 -13.51
C ASN A 54 -24.58 2.68 -14.37
N LEU A 55 -23.45 2.12 -13.92
CA LEU A 55 -22.71 1.07 -14.62
C LEU A 55 -22.85 -0.27 -13.90
N ASP A 56 -22.64 -1.36 -14.64
CA ASP A 56 -22.72 -2.71 -14.11
C ASP A 56 -21.58 -3.00 -13.13
N GLN A 57 -21.90 -3.75 -12.06
CA GLN A 57 -20.94 -4.12 -11.02
C GLN A 57 -20.39 -5.54 -11.22
N CYS A 58 -20.48 -6.10 -12.43
CA CYS A 58 -19.96 -7.44 -12.75
C CYS A 58 -18.45 -7.45 -13.08
N SER A 59 -17.82 -6.28 -13.17
CA SER A 59 -16.38 -6.14 -13.39
C SER A 59 -15.56 -6.80 -12.29
N VAL A 60 -14.36 -7.24 -12.65
CA VAL A 60 -13.44 -7.97 -11.77
C VAL A 60 -12.48 -6.99 -11.11
N PHE A 61 -12.50 -6.94 -9.77
CA PHE A 61 -11.61 -6.09 -8.99
C PHE A 61 -10.46 -6.90 -8.38
N ARG A 62 -9.23 -6.62 -8.82
CA ARG A 62 -7.99 -7.27 -8.37
C ARG A 62 -7.09 -6.27 -7.66
N ARG A 63 -6.30 -6.79 -6.73
CA ARG A 63 -5.40 -6.01 -5.87
C ARG A 63 -4.06 -6.72 -5.83
N PHE A 64 -2.98 -5.98 -5.99
CA PHE A 64 -1.63 -6.52 -6.04
C PHE A 64 -0.71 -5.74 -5.11
N THR A 65 0.03 -6.45 -4.27
CA THR A 65 1.17 -5.93 -3.49
C THR A 65 2.36 -6.83 -3.69
N ARG A 66 3.57 -6.31 -3.46
CA ARG A 66 4.81 -7.09 -3.50
C ARG A 66 5.53 -7.05 -2.16
N GLY A 67 5.97 -8.23 -1.71
CA GLY A 67 6.74 -8.39 -0.47
C GLY A 67 5.91 -8.24 0.81
N ASN A 68 6.62 -8.30 1.94
CA ASN A 68 6.01 -8.32 3.28
C ASN A 68 5.85 -6.92 3.89
N CYS A 69 6.52 -5.92 3.32
CA CYS A 69 6.47 -4.51 3.71
C CYS A 69 6.22 -3.65 2.45
N PRO A 70 5.03 -3.74 1.84
CA PRO A 70 4.76 -3.06 0.59
C PRO A 70 4.64 -1.54 0.81
N SER A 71 5.37 -0.77 0.00
CA SER A 71 5.24 0.70 -0.09
C SER A 71 4.18 1.13 -1.10
N GLU A 72 3.80 0.23 -2.01
CA GLU A 72 2.85 0.50 -3.09
C GLU A 72 1.96 -0.73 -3.33
N ALA A 73 0.73 -0.47 -3.78
CA ALA A 73 -0.18 -1.48 -4.27
C ALA A 73 -0.88 -1.02 -5.55
N ILE A 74 -1.23 -1.99 -6.40
CA ILE A 74 -1.91 -1.76 -7.67
C ILE A 74 -3.33 -2.29 -7.55
N LEU A 75 -4.29 -1.41 -7.81
CA LEU A 75 -5.71 -1.69 -7.87
C LEU A 75 -6.12 -1.77 -9.33
N VAL A 76 -6.71 -2.88 -9.74
CA VAL A 76 -7.08 -3.14 -11.13
C VAL A 76 -8.54 -3.50 -11.21
N CYS A 77 -9.32 -2.70 -11.92
CA CYS A 77 -10.66 -3.05 -12.35
C CYS A 77 -10.59 -3.50 -13.80
N SER A 78 -11.05 -4.71 -14.11
CA SER A 78 -11.10 -5.21 -15.48
C SER A 78 -12.51 -5.61 -15.85
N ARG A 79 -12.81 -5.62 -17.15
CA ARG A 79 -14.08 -6.13 -17.66
C ARG A 79 -14.34 -7.56 -17.16
N ALA A 80 -15.61 -7.87 -16.95
CA ALA A 80 -16.06 -9.21 -16.66
C ALA A 80 -15.71 -10.14 -17.84
N PRO A 81 -15.26 -11.37 -17.57
CA PRO A 81 -15.14 -12.39 -18.60
C PRO A 81 -16.45 -12.48 -19.36
N GLY A 82 -16.33 -12.47 -20.68
CA GLY A 82 -17.46 -12.67 -21.54
C GLY A 82 -18.40 -11.51 -21.81
N THR A 83 -17.96 -10.31 -21.45
CA THR A 83 -18.68 -9.08 -21.77
C THR A 83 -17.92 -8.26 -22.80
N THR A 84 -18.65 -7.69 -23.76
CA THR A 84 -18.16 -6.54 -24.54
C THR A 84 -18.58 -5.30 -23.78
N VAL A 85 -17.60 -4.44 -23.48
CA VAL A 85 -17.82 -3.24 -22.67
C VAL A 85 -17.42 -2.01 -23.48
N SER A 86 -18.09 -0.88 -23.22
CA SER A 86 -17.69 0.44 -23.71
C SER A 86 -16.56 1.02 -22.86
N GLN A 87 -16.59 0.74 -21.56
CA GLN A 87 -15.65 1.24 -20.58
C GLN A 87 -15.66 0.41 -19.30
N VAL A 88 -14.58 0.54 -18.54
CA VAL A 88 -14.39 0.06 -17.18
C VAL A 88 -13.94 1.24 -16.33
N VAL A 89 -14.54 1.40 -15.16
CA VAL A 89 -14.33 2.54 -14.27
C VAL A 89 -13.93 2.02 -12.89
N LEU A 90 -12.81 2.53 -12.38
CA LEU A 90 -12.30 2.30 -11.03
C LEU A 90 -12.31 3.63 -10.28
N GLU A 91 -13.02 3.70 -9.16
CA GLU A 91 -13.06 4.88 -8.29
C GLU A 91 -12.61 4.51 -6.88
N LEU A 92 -11.81 5.38 -6.25
CA LEU A 92 -11.56 5.34 -4.82
C LEU A 92 -12.50 6.31 -4.14
N VAL A 93 -13.07 5.90 -3.02
CA VAL A 93 -14.09 6.69 -2.33
C VAL A 93 -13.79 6.83 -0.85
N ASP A 94 -14.11 7.99 -0.32
CA ASP A 94 -14.12 8.28 1.12
C ASP A 94 -15.53 8.76 1.51
N GLY A 95 -16.32 7.83 2.04
CA GLY A 95 -17.77 8.03 2.23
C GLY A 95 -18.48 8.28 0.89
N THR A 96 -19.00 9.49 0.70
CA THR A 96 -19.69 9.93 -0.53
C THR A 96 -18.77 10.70 -1.48
N ASN A 97 -17.50 10.90 -1.14
CA ASN A 97 -16.56 11.66 -1.97
C ASN A 97 -15.75 10.74 -2.86
N ILE A 98 -15.56 11.12 -4.11
CA ILE A 98 -14.64 10.46 -5.03
C ILE A 98 -13.24 11.04 -4.81
N VAL A 99 -12.31 10.18 -4.42
CA VAL A 99 -10.91 10.53 -4.13
C VAL A 99 -10.06 10.43 -5.40
N ALA A 100 -10.33 9.41 -6.21
CA ALA A 100 -9.63 9.18 -7.46
C ALA A 100 -10.55 8.43 -8.43
N THR A 101 -10.40 8.69 -9.73
CA THR A 101 -11.10 7.99 -10.79
C THR A 101 -10.12 7.60 -11.88
N SER A 102 -10.23 6.36 -12.35
CA SER A 102 -9.53 5.84 -13.51
C SER A 102 -10.54 5.17 -14.43
N THR A 103 -10.48 5.44 -15.72
CA THR A 103 -11.37 4.86 -16.73
C THR A 103 -10.54 4.33 -17.88
N GLY A 104 -10.93 3.20 -18.43
CA GLY A 104 -10.31 2.63 -19.62
C GLY A 104 -11.26 1.72 -20.39
N ALA A 105 -10.87 1.35 -21.60
CA ALA A 105 -11.75 0.58 -22.49
C ALA A 105 -12.08 -0.82 -21.94
N THR A 106 -11.08 -1.53 -21.41
CA THR A 106 -11.24 -2.91 -20.88
C THR A 106 -10.65 -3.10 -19.48
N GLN A 107 -9.88 -2.12 -19.02
CA GLN A 107 -9.21 -2.13 -17.72
C GLN A 107 -8.98 -0.69 -17.25
N ALA A 108 -9.15 -0.46 -15.95
CA ALA A 108 -8.78 0.77 -15.25
C ALA A 108 -7.86 0.42 -14.08
N ILE A 109 -6.83 1.24 -13.86
CA ILE A 109 -5.78 1.00 -12.86
C ILE A 109 -5.61 2.23 -11.99
N ILE A 110 -5.47 2.02 -10.68
CA ILE A 110 -5.05 3.03 -9.70
C ILE A 110 -3.90 2.46 -8.89
N ILE A 111 -2.85 3.26 -8.69
CA ILE A 111 -1.75 2.95 -7.79
C ILE A 111 -2.00 3.68 -6.47
N ILE A 112 -1.86 2.97 -5.36
CA ILE A 112 -1.94 3.52 -4.00
C ILE A 112 -0.60 3.33 -3.30
N THR A 113 -0.30 4.25 -2.40
CA THR A 113 0.99 4.32 -1.71
C THR A 113 0.78 4.14 -0.20
N CYS A 114 1.76 3.57 0.46
CA CYS A 114 1.77 3.49 1.90
C CYS A 114 2.15 4.83 2.51
N SER A 115 1.33 5.32 3.44
CA SER A 115 1.65 6.51 4.23
C SER A 115 2.73 6.22 5.29
N ALA A 116 3.31 7.28 5.84
CA ALA A 116 4.24 7.21 6.96
C ALA A 116 3.61 6.69 8.27
N THR A 117 2.28 6.48 8.30
CA THR A 117 1.57 5.87 9.44
C THR A 117 1.13 4.42 9.17
N GLY A 118 1.52 3.83 8.03
CA GLY A 118 1.19 2.44 7.69
C GLY A 118 -0.23 2.26 7.13
N VAL A 119 -0.88 3.34 6.68
CA VAL A 119 -2.21 3.32 6.07
C VAL A 119 -2.10 3.57 4.57
N TRP A 120 -2.86 2.82 3.78
CA TRP A 120 -2.94 3.02 2.34
C TRP A 120 -3.62 4.35 1.99
N GLN A 121 -3.04 5.09 1.05
CA GLN A 121 -3.57 6.36 0.57
C GLN A 121 -3.37 6.50 -0.94
N PHE A 122 -4.22 7.28 -1.58
CA PHE A 122 -4.00 7.72 -2.95
C PHE A 122 -3.18 9.00 -2.94
N VAL A 123 -2.12 9.09 -3.74
CA VAL A 123 -1.33 10.31 -3.86
C VAL A 123 -1.74 11.03 -5.14
N ASN A 124 -2.30 12.23 -5.01
CA ASN A 124 -2.72 13.01 -6.17
C ASN A 124 -1.52 13.64 -6.91
N ALA A 125 -1.78 14.31 -8.03
CA ALA A 125 -0.74 14.95 -8.84
C ALA A 125 0.08 16.02 -8.11
N ASN A 126 -0.44 16.57 -7.01
CA ASN A 126 0.25 17.56 -6.17
C ASN A 126 1.08 16.91 -5.06
N GLY A 127 1.17 15.58 -5.01
CA GLY A 127 1.88 14.85 -3.96
C GLY A 127 1.11 14.75 -2.64
N VAL A 128 -0.18 15.12 -2.61
CA VAL A 128 -1.00 15.08 -1.39
C VAL A 128 -1.63 13.69 -1.26
N GLY A 129 -1.40 13.08 -0.10
CA GLY A 129 -2.03 11.82 0.30
C GLY A 129 -3.49 12.03 0.67
N LEU A 130 -4.38 11.31 0.00
CA LEU A 130 -5.81 11.32 0.22
C LEU A 130 -6.24 9.94 0.76
N PRO A 131 -6.89 9.90 1.94
CA PRO A 131 -7.43 8.65 2.47
C PRO A 131 -8.60 8.18 1.61
N PHE A 132 -8.92 6.89 1.71
CA PHE A 132 -10.11 6.30 1.11
C PHE A 132 -10.61 5.17 2.00
N THR A 133 -11.91 4.93 1.96
CA THR A 133 -12.59 3.88 2.75
C THR A 133 -13.05 2.71 1.88
N GLY A 134 -13.12 2.87 0.56
CA GLY A 134 -13.58 1.84 -0.35
C GLY A 134 -13.16 2.07 -1.79
N ALA A 135 -13.41 1.07 -2.61
CA ALA A 135 -13.21 1.15 -4.06
C ALA A 135 -14.46 0.68 -4.81
N VAL A 136 -14.83 1.43 -5.85
CA VAL A 136 -15.89 1.08 -6.79
C VAL A 136 -15.22 0.57 -8.05
N CYS A 137 -15.64 -0.59 -8.53
CA CYS A 137 -15.19 -1.15 -9.79
C CYS A 137 -16.45 -1.47 -10.60
N SER A 138 -16.58 -0.86 -11.78
CA SER A 138 -17.80 -0.92 -12.59
C SER A 138 -17.48 -0.98 -14.08
N GLN A 139 -18.44 -1.37 -14.90
CA GLN A 139 -18.29 -1.45 -16.37
C GLN A 139 -19.56 -1.05 -17.10
N GLY A 140 -19.42 -0.43 -18.27
CA GLY A 140 -20.53 -0.18 -19.18
C GLY A 140 -20.67 -1.33 -20.17
N THR A 141 -21.51 -2.32 -19.86
CA THR A 141 -21.70 -3.48 -20.75
C THR A 141 -22.50 -3.10 -21.98
N LEU A 142 -21.99 -3.45 -23.16
CA LEU A 142 -22.71 -3.32 -24.43
C LEU A 142 -23.40 -4.63 -24.79
N THR A 143 -22.69 -5.74 -24.63
CA THR A 143 -23.22 -7.09 -24.84
C THR A 143 -22.59 -8.06 -23.85
N SER A 144 -23.31 -9.13 -23.53
CA SER A 144 -22.82 -10.25 -22.73
C SER A 144 -23.14 -11.55 -23.44
N GLY A 145 -22.17 -12.46 -23.51
CA GLY A 145 -22.35 -13.82 -24.00
C GLY A 145 -22.20 -14.85 -22.88
N ASP A 146 -22.65 -16.08 -23.15
CA ASP A 146 -22.32 -17.24 -22.31
C ASP A 146 -20.92 -17.77 -22.68
N TYR A 147 -20.14 -18.18 -21.68
CA TYR A 147 -18.78 -18.70 -21.86
C TYR A 147 -18.67 -20.06 -21.19
N VAL A 148 -18.43 -21.09 -22.02
CA VAL A 148 -17.96 -22.39 -21.54
C VAL A 148 -16.44 -22.33 -21.50
N TYR A 149 -15.86 -22.57 -20.33
CA TYR A 149 -14.43 -22.86 -20.23
C TYR A 149 -14.26 -24.37 -20.44
N ASP A 150 -13.71 -24.76 -21.59
CA ASP A 150 -13.22 -26.13 -21.74
C ASP A 150 -11.95 -26.26 -20.89
N VAL A 151 -12.05 -26.98 -19.77
CA VAL A 151 -10.88 -27.38 -18.99
C VAL A 151 -10.15 -28.43 -19.83
N GLN A 152 -9.19 -28.01 -20.66
CA GLN A 152 -8.27 -28.99 -21.26
C GLN A 152 -7.43 -29.61 -20.13
N PRO A 153 -7.39 -30.96 -20.05
CA PRO A 153 -6.66 -31.68 -19.01
C PRO A 153 -5.14 -31.53 -19.12
#